data_AF-A0A519XUA3-F1
#
_entry.id   AF-A0A519XUA3-F1
#
_cell.length_a   1.000
_cell.length_b   1.000
_cell.length_c   1.000
_cell.angle_alpha   90.00
_cell.angle_beta   90.00
_cell.angle_gamma   90.00
#
_symmetry.space_group_name_H-M   'P 1'
#
loop_
_entity.id
_entity.type
_entity.pdbx_description
1 polymer ?
#
loop_
_entity_poly.entity_id
_entity_poly.type
_entity_poly.pdbx_seq_one_letter_code
_entity_poly.pdbx_strand_id
1 'polypeptide(L)'
;AVNVGKREDELQKFEANHQQLYNSYLTSVADVEVETVVGDLPRLPSYLQGTYKGGIKDQKVRVLWPEATDNATVLKAGTYTVVGRVAGTDFKPKAIVTVKNSTKSATPVSKLATFHLSQVALKTDEHGHNTKFIENRDKFINTLAKTDPNSFLYMFRHAFGQKQPAGAKPLGVWDTEDTKLRGHATGHYLTAIAQAYAGTAYDKTLQANFAKKMELMVNTLYDLSQLSGKPKEAGATSVSDPALVPFGPGKTEYNSDLSQAGIRNDYWNWGKGFISAYPPDQFIMLEAGAKYGGQKTQIWAPYYTLHKILAGLIDVYEVTGNKKALAVAEGMNDWVYARLRKLPKETLIKMWNTYIAGEYGGMNETSAKLYRITGKQSHLATAQLFDNTRVFFGDTNHSHGLAKNVDIFRGLHANQHIPQIVGSIEMYRVSNKPEYYKVADNFWNKAVNDYSYSIGGVAGARNPANAECFVGQPGTLYENGFSEGG
;
A
#
# COMPACT_ATOMS: atom_id res chain seq x y z
N ALA A 1 4.87 2.40 29.91
CA ALA A 1 5.31 3.75 29.50
C ALA A 1 4.92 4.72 30.60
N VAL A 2 5.88 5.52 31.07
CA VAL A 2 5.63 6.63 32.00
C VAL A 2 4.67 7.59 31.31
N ASN A 3 3.58 7.94 31.98
CA ASN A 3 2.58 8.89 31.49
C ASN A 3 3.19 10.30 31.54
N VAL A 4 4.03 10.61 30.55
CA VAL A 4 4.44 11.99 30.27
C VAL A 4 3.20 12.65 29.66
N GLY A 5 2.67 13.68 30.31
CA GLY A 5 1.53 14.43 29.77
C GLY A 5 1.80 14.85 28.31
N LYS A 6 0.77 14.87 27.48
CA LYS A 6 0.90 15.21 26.06
C LYS A 6 1.40 16.66 25.94
N ARG A 7 2.66 16.86 25.54
CA ARG A 7 3.21 18.21 25.24
C ARG A 7 2.37 18.97 24.20
N GLU A 8 1.64 18.23 23.39
CA GLU A 8 0.70 18.72 22.37
C GLU A 8 -0.41 19.66 22.89
N ASP A 9 -0.74 19.59 24.19
CA ASP A 9 -1.74 20.43 24.85
C ASP A 9 -1.23 21.85 25.16
N GLU A 10 0.07 22.11 24.98
CA GLU A 10 0.71 23.42 25.22
C GLU A 10 0.77 24.32 23.98
N LEU A 11 0.24 23.88 22.83
CA LEU A 11 0.19 24.72 21.63
C LEU A 11 -0.80 25.88 21.79
N GLN A 12 -0.42 27.05 21.26
CA GLN A 12 -1.27 28.24 21.24
C GLN A 12 -2.59 27.92 20.53
N LYS A 13 -3.70 28.08 21.25
CA LYS A 13 -5.06 27.97 20.71
C LYS A 13 -5.54 29.34 20.26
N PHE A 14 -6.11 29.40 19.07
CA PHE A 14 -6.78 30.58 18.54
C PHE A 14 -8.28 30.31 18.47
N GLU A 15 -9.10 31.31 18.76
CA GLU A 15 -10.54 31.22 18.54
C GLU A 15 -10.83 30.92 17.06
N ALA A 16 -11.85 30.11 16.80
CA ALA A 16 -12.16 29.64 15.44
C ALA A 16 -12.50 30.77 14.45
N ASN A 17 -12.93 31.93 14.96
CA ASN A 17 -13.25 33.15 14.22
C ASN A 17 -12.15 34.22 14.30
N HIS A 18 -11.00 33.92 14.90
CA HIS A 18 -9.88 34.84 14.94
C HIS A 18 -9.23 34.93 13.55
N GLN A 19 -9.41 36.07 12.90
CA GLN A 19 -8.87 36.32 11.57
C GLN A 19 -7.34 36.29 11.59
N GLN A 20 -6.75 35.53 10.67
CA GLN A 20 -5.30 35.51 10.45
C GLN A 20 -4.98 35.74 8.97
N LEU A 21 -3.81 36.35 8.71
CA LEU A 21 -3.28 36.57 7.36
C LEU A 21 -4.33 37.22 6.44
N TYR A 22 -4.54 36.65 5.25
CA TYR A 22 -5.46 37.15 4.24
C TYR A 22 -6.93 37.14 4.67
N ASN A 23 -7.33 36.29 5.63
CA ASN A 23 -8.73 36.22 6.09
C ASN A 23 -9.16 37.49 6.84
N SER A 24 -8.22 38.31 7.33
CA SER A 24 -8.51 39.63 7.91
C SER A 24 -9.02 40.67 6.89
N TYR A 25 -8.75 40.42 5.60
CA TYR A 25 -9.20 41.26 4.49
C TYR A 25 -10.42 40.68 3.77
N LEU A 26 -10.85 39.46 4.10
CA LEU A 26 -11.97 38.79 3.45
C LEU A 26 -13.31 39.41 3.85
N THR A 27 -14.13 39.79 2.88
CA THR A 27 -15.43 40.44 3.10
C THR A 27 -16.62 39.56 2.72
N SER A 28 -16.44 38.62 1.78
CA SER A 28 -17.46 37.64 1.41
C SER A 28 -16.83 36.44 0.70
N VAL A 29 -17.56 35.34 0.66
CA VAL A 29 -17.21 34.12 -0.06
C VAL A 29 -18.39 33.74 -0.93
N ALA A 30 -18.15 33.40 -2.20
CA ALA A 30 -19.19 32.97 -3.11
C ALA A 30 -19.81 31.63 -2.67
N ASP A 31 -21.08 31.43 -3.02
CA ASP A 31 -21.71 30.11 -3.02
C ASP A 31 -21.32 29.34 -4.31
N VAL A 32 -21.61 28.04 -4.36
CA VAL A 32 -21.29 27.20 -5.51
C VAL A 32 -22.42 26.23 -5.84
N GLU A 33 -22.63 25.96 -7.13
CA GLU A 33 -23.49 24.88 -7.61
C GLU A 33 -22.64 23.65 -7.93
N VAL A 34 -23.07 22.48 -7.48
CA VAL A 34 -22.36 21.22 -7.70
C VAL A 34 -23.35 20.16 -8.15
N GLU A 35 -22.95 19.35 -9.13
CA GLU A 35 -23.78 18.25 -9.61
C GLU A 35 -23.18 16.90 -9.18
N THR A 36 -24.07 15.95 -8.91
CA THR A 36 -23.71 14.53 -8.76
C THR A 36 -24.82 13.65 -9.32
N VAL A 37 -24.65 12.34 -9.23
CA VAL A 37 -25.66 11.35 -9.65
C VAL A 37 -26.10 10.49 -8.49
N VAL A 38 -27.29 9.89 -8.62
CA VAL A 38 -27.84 8.98 -7.60
C VAL A 38 -26.81 7.91 -7.20
N GLY A 39 -26.54 7.85 -5.89
CA GLY A 39 -25.63 6.92 -5.22
C GLY A 39 -24.20 7.41 -5.02
N ASP A 40 -23.74 8.43 -5.75
CA ASP A 40 -22.37 8.94 -5.67
C ASP A 40 -22.37 10.32 -4.95
N LEU A 41 -21.55 10.47 -3.89
CA LEU A 41 -21.43 11.76 -3.20
C LEU A 41 -20.78 12.82 -4.11
N PRO A 42 -21.18 14.10 -4.02
CA PRO A 42 -20.60 15.16 -4.83
C PRO A 42 -19.13 15.41 -4.46
N ARG A 43 -18.35 15.94 -5.40
CA ARG A 43 -17.04 16.53 -5.11
C ARG A 43 -17.22 18.02 -4.84
N LEU A 44 -17.16 18.40 -3.56
CA LEU A 44 -17.22 19.80 -3.18
C LEU A 44 -15.86 20.46 -3.42
N PRO A 45 -15.81 21.64 -4.06
CA PRO A 45 -14.54 22.31 -4.33
C PRO A 45 -13.90 22.79 -3.04
N SER A 46 -12.63 22.42 -2.81
CA SER A 46 -11.90 22.82 -1.61
C SER A 46 -11.64 24.32 -1.52
N TYR A 47 -11.77 25.04 -2.64
CA TYR A 47 -11.51 26.47 -2.74
C TYR A 47 -12.64 27.17 -3.50
N LEU A 48 -13.14 28.28 -2.94
CA LEU A 48 -14.13 29.16 -3.56
C LEU A 48 -13.57 30.55 -3.80
N GLN A 49 -14.26 31.36 -4.61
CA GLN A 49 -13.86 32.74 -4.84
C GLN A 49 -14.17 33.59 -3.60
N GLY A 50 -13.14 34.25 -3.06
CA GLY A 50 -13.28 35.25 -2.00
C GLY A 50 -13.30 36.67 -2.58
N THR A 51 -14.01 37.57 -1.89
CA THR A 51 -13.92 39.02 -2.12
C THR A 51 -13.15 39.65 -0.97
N TYR A 52 -12.18 40.52 -1.26
CA TYR A 52 -11.28 41.09 -0.27
C TYR A 52 -11.28 42.63 -0.33
N LYS A 53 -11.09 43.28 0.82
CA LYS A 53 -10.84 44.72 0.93
C LYS A 53 -9.35 45.04 0.74
N GLY A 54 -9.02 46.32 0.61
CA GLY A 54 -7.62 46.78 0.60
C GLY A 54 -6.85 46.51 -0.70
N GLY A 55 -7.54 46.41 -1.83
CA GLY A 55 -6.91 46.24 -3.15
C GLY A 55 -6.43 44.83 -3.47
N ILE A 56 -6.65 43.86 -2.58
CA ILE A 56 -6.37 42.44 -2.83
C ILE A 56 -7.39 41.92 -3.85
N LYS A 57 -6.93 41.44 -5.00
CA LYS A 57 -7.78 40.92 -6.08
C LYS A 57 -7.66 39.40 -6.19
N ASP A 58 -8.78 38.77 -6.58
CA ASP A 58 -8.88 37.44 -7.18
C ASP A 58 -8.20 36.29 -6.42
N GLN A 59 -8.28 36.29 -5.09
CA GLN A 59 -7.78 35.19 -4.27
C GLN A 59 -8.88 34.14 -4.00
N LYS A 60 -8.50 32.87 -4.08
CA LYS A 60 -9.38 31.78 -3.66
C LYS A 60 -9.23 31.56 -2.15
N VAL A 61 -10.35 31.26 -1.51
CA VAL A 61 -10.40 30.95 -0.07
C VAL A 61 -10.65 29.47 0.13
N ARG A 62 -9.90 28.86 1.05
CA ARG A 62 -10.12 27.47 1.47
C ARG A 62 -11.45 27.37 2.20
N VAL A 63 -12.32 26.49 1.74
CA VAL A 63 -13.59 26.16 2.41
C VAL A 63 -13.48 24.77 3.03
N LEU A 64 -13.92 24.67 4.27
CA LEU A 64 -14.03 23.41 4.99
C LEU A 64 -15.49 22.97 4.96
N TRP A 65 -15.78 21.93 4.19
CA TRP A 65 -17.12 21.36 4.08
C TRP A 65 -17.35 20.30 5.16
N PRO A 66 -18.59 20.13 5.65
CA PRO A 66 -18.93 18.97 6.45
C PRO A 66 -18.87 17.72 5.56
N GLU A 67 -18.02 16.77 5.95
CA GLU A 67 -17.80 15.55 5.17
C GLU A 67 -18.75 14.42 5.62
N ALA A 68 -19.69 14.06 4.75
CA ALA A 68 -20.64 12.98 4.99
C ALA A 68 -19.93 11.64 5.24
N THR A 69 -20.42 10.88 6.22
CA THR A 69 -19.90 9.53 6.54
C THR A 69 -20.58 8.42 5.74
N ASP A 70 -21.66 8.77 5.03
CA ASP A 70 -22.40 7.89 4.14
C ASP A 70 -22.97 8.63 2.91
N ASN A 71 -23.55 7.88 1.98
CA ASN A 71 -24.18 8.39 0.76
C ASN A 71 -25.71 8.43 0.81
N ALA A 72 -26.34 8.43 2.00
CA ALA A 72 -27.81 8.38 2.12
C ALA A 72 -28.50 9.59 1.49
N THR A 73 -27.87 10.76 1.53
CA THR A 73 -28.38 12.03 0.98
C THR A 73 -28.48 12.04 -0.55
N VAL A 74 -27.79 11.13 -1.23
CA VAL A 74 -27.75 11.04 -2.70
C VAL A 74 -28.43 9.79 -3.24
N LEU A 75 -29.19 9.04 -2.42
CA LEU A 75 -29.90 7.84 -2.88
C LEU A 75 -31.12 8.15 -3.76
N LYS A 76 -31.52 9.42 -3.87
CA LYS A 76 -32.63 9.88 -4.71
C LYS A 76 -32.24 11.18 -5.43
N ALA A 77 -32.77 11.36 -6.64
CA ALA A 77 -32.61 12.61 -7.37
C ALA A 77 -33.30 13.77 -6.63
N GLY A 78 -32.74 14.97 -6.73
CA GLY A 78 -33.23 16.15 -6.01
C GLY A 78 -32.13 17.18 -5.80
N THR A 79 -32.44 18.21 -5.02
CA THR A 79 -31.46 19.26 -4.66
C THR A 79 -31.38 19.41 -3.14
N TYR A 80 -30.18 19.57 -2.61
CA TYR A 80 -29.95 19.87 -1.20
C TYR A 80 -28.80 20.87 -1.05
N THR A 81 -28.67 21.46 0.13
CA THR A 81 -27.62 22.45 0.43
C THR A 81 -26.67 21.94 1.49
N VAL A 82 -25.38 22.10 1.24
CA VAL A 82 -24.30 21.87 2.22
C VAL A 82 -23.72 23.23 2.61
N VAL A 83 -23.56 23.47 3.91
CA VAL A 83 -23.00 24.73 4.42
C VAL A 83 -21.57 24.49 4.88
N GLY A 84 -20.62 25.18 4.26
CA GLY A 84 -19.21 25.14 4.63
C GLY A 84 -18.83 26.19 5.66
N ARG A 85 -17.57 26.19 6.08
CA ARG A 85 -16.97 27.21 6.94
C ARG A 85 -15.61 27.65 6.40
N VAL A 86 -15.20 28.86 6.75
CA VAL A 86 -13.85 29.39 6.47
C VAL A 86 -13.14 29.67 7.79
N ALA A 87 -12.00 29.02 8.01
CA ALA A 87 -11.24 29.15 9.25
C ALA A 87 -10.84 30.60 9.53
N GLY A 88 -10.99 31.04 10.78
CA GLY A 88 -10.72 32.42 11.19
C GLY A 88 -11.81 33.42 10.80
N THR A 89 -13.01 32.97 10.41
CA THR A 89 -14.13 33.86 10.03
C THR A 89 -15.49 33.23 10.38
N ASP A 90 -16.55 34.04 10.37
CA ASP A 90 -17.94 33.56 10.50
C ASP A 90 -18.63 33.29 9.14
N PHE A 91 -17.89 33.30 8.02
CA PHE A 91 -18.46 33.07 6.70
C PHE A 91 -18.93 31.62 6.51
N LYS A 92 -20.12 31.48 5.94
CA LYS A 92 -20.85 30.22 5.73
C LYS A 92 -21.22 30.03 4.26
N PRO A 93 -20.24 29.82 3.36
CA PRO A 93 -20.53 29.56 1.95
C PRO A 93 -21.39 28.30 1.79
N LYS A 94 -22.26 28.30 0.78
CA LYS A 94 -23.18 27.20 0.50
C LYS A 94 -22.80 26.50 -0.79
N ALA A 95 -22.85 25.17 -0.77
CA ALA A 95 -22.87 24.34 -1.95
C ALA A 95 -24.29 23.85 -2.20
N ILE A 96 -24.89 24.27 -3.32
CA ILE A 96 -26.19 23.81 -3.78
C ILE A 96 -25.93 22.57 -4.65
N VAL A 97 -26.26 21.40 -4.12
CA VAL A 97 -25.99 20.11 -4.76
C VAL A 97 -27.22 19.62 -5.50
N THR A 98 -27.10 19.38 -6.80
CA THR A 98 -28.13 18.74 -7.62
C THR A 98 -27.76 17.28 -7.89
N VAL A 99 -28.59 16.36 -7.40
CA VAL A 99 -28.49 14.91 -7.63
C VAL A 99 -29.33 14.55 -8.86
N LYS A 100 -28.66 14.17 -9.93
CA LYS A 100 -29.29 13.72 -11.19
C LYS A 100 -29.49 12.21 -11.19
N ASN A 101 -30.42 11.73 -12.02
CA ASN A 101 -30.53 10.30 -12.30
C ASN A 101 -29.21 9.78 -12.89
N SER A 102 -28.81 8.58 -12.46
CA SER A 102 -27.56 7.98 -12.91
C SER A 102 -27.59 7.70 -14.41
N THR A 103 -26.57 8.20 -15.12
CA THR A 103 -26.26 7.81 -16.49
C THR A 103 -24.92 7.08 -16.48
N LYS A 104 -24.73 6.12 -17.39
CA LYS A 104 -23.43 5.45 -17.53
C LYS A 104 -22.39 6.49 -17.97
N SER A 105 -21.53 6.90 -17.05
CA SER A 105 -20.36 7.71 -17.38
C SER A 105 -19.26 6.84 -17.97
N ALA A 106 -18.67 7.29 -19.07
CA ALA A 106 -17.49 6.64 -19.64
C ALA A 106 -16.30 6.83 -18.69
N THR A 107 -15.57 5.74 -18.41
CA THR A 107 -14.33 5.81 -17.64
C THR A 107 -13.13 6.04 -18.56
N PRO A 108 -12.07 6.71 -18.06
CA PRO A 108 -10.97 7.13 -18.91
C PRO A 108 -10.13 5.94 -19.36
N VAL A 109 -9.77 5.93 -20.65
CA VAL A 109 -8.79 4.99 -21.20
C VAL A 109 -7.38 5.57 -21.09
N SER A 110 -6.38 4.70 -20.91
CA SER A 110 -4.98 5.12 -20.87
C SER A 110 -4.55 5.71 -22.23
N LYS A 111 -3.94 6.91 -22.19
CA LYS A 111 -3.44 7.63 -23.37
C LYS A 111 -1.93 7.89 -23.34
N LEU A 112 -1.28 7.64 -22.20
CA LEU A 112 0.12 7.94 -21.95
C LEU A 112 0.81 6.70 -21.40
N ALA A 113 2.08 6.52 -21.76
CA ALA A 113 2.98 5.51 -21.22
C ALA A 113 4.21 6.18 -20.61
N THR A 114 4.79 5.56 -19.59
CA THR A 114 6.03 6.03 -18.96
C THR A 114 7.25 5.64 -19.81
N PHE A 115 8.30 6.45 -19.75
CA PHE A 115 9.61 6.04 -20.25
C PHE A 115 10.23 5.01 -19.32
N HIS A 116 10.89 4.00 -19.88
CA HIS A 116 11.72 3.09 -19.10
C HIS A 116 12.92 3.84 -18.52
N LEU A 117 13.43 3.42 -17.36
CA LEU A 117 14.60 4.05 -16.72
C LEU A 117 15.83 4.08 -17.63
N SER A 118 16.00 3.07 -18.50
CA SER A 118 17.07 3.01 -19.49
C SER A 118 16.94 4.04 -20.62
N GLN A 119 15.78 4.68 -20.77
CA GLN A 119 15.49 5.70 -21.78
C GLN A 119 15.66 7.13 -21.25
N VAL A 120 15.97 7.31 -19.96
CA VAL A 120 16.07 8.62 -19.32
C VAL A 120 17.48 8.80 -18.73
N ALA A 121 18.19 9.82 -19.19
CA ALA A 121 19.52 10.19 -18.69
C ALA A 121 19.46 11.50 -17.90
N LEU A 122 19.98 11.48 -16.67
CA LEU A 122 20.21 12.69 -15.89
C LEU A 122 21.50 13.36 -16.38
N LYS A 123 21.42 14.64 -16.74
CA LYS A 123 22.56 15.45 -17.16
C LYS A 123 22.97 16.42 -16.06
N THR A 124 24.21 16.90 -16.13
CA THR A 124 24.68 18.03 -15.34
C THR A 124 23.85 19.29 -15.65
N ASP A 125 23.94 20.28 -14.77
CA ASP A 125 23.42 21.62 -15.06
C ASP A 125 24.23 22.31 -16.18
N GLU A 126 23.83 23.54 -16.51
CA GLU A 126 24.48 24.35 -17.56
C GLU A 126 25.94 24.72 -17.26
N HIS A 127 26.39 24.57 -16.01
CA HIS A 127 27.75 24.83 -15.56
C HIS A 127 28.59 23.55 -15.43
N GLY A 128 28.03 22.39 -15.75
CA GLY A 128 28.71 21.11 -15.65
C GLY A 128 28.71 20.50 -14.24
N HIS A 129 27.91 21.02 -13.30
CA HIS A 129 27.79 20.42 -11.97
C HIS A 129 26.75 19.30 -11.93
N ASN A 130 26.97 18.33 -11.06
CA ASN A 130 25.97 17.31 -10.77
C ASN A 130 24.72 17.97 -10.18
N THR A 131 23.55 17.68 -10.76
CA THR A 131 22.28 18.10 -10.18
C THR A 131 21.99 17.31 -8.90
N LYS A 132 21.08 17.82 -8.05
CA LYS A 132 20.65 17.09 -6.84
C LYS A 132 20.07 15.71 -7.14
N PHE A 133 19.47 15.52 -8.32
CA PHE A 133 19.01 14.20 -8.75
C PHE A 133 20.18 13.24 -9.02
N ILE A 134 21.26 13.71 -9.63
CA ILE A 134 22.48 12.92 -9.85
C ILE A 134 23.13 12.58 -8.51
N GLU A 135 23.33 13.58 -7.63
CA GLU A 135 23.96 13.36 -6.32
C GLU A 135 23.17 12.33 -5.48
N ASN A 136 21.84 12.45 -5.42
CA ASN A 136 20.99 11.52 -4.69
C ASN A 136 20.98 10.12 -5.31
N ARG A 137 20.88 10.03 -6.64
CA ARG A 137 20.97 8.75 -7.37
C ARG A 137 22.30 8.07 -7.07
N ASP A 138 23.42 8.78 -7.22
CA ASP A 138 24.75 8.20 -7.10
C ASP A 138 25.04 7.79 -5.65
N LYS A 139 24.59 8.58 -4.67
CA LYS A 139 24.64 8.19 -3.25
C LYS A 139 23.92 6.85 -3.02
N PHE A 140 22.71 6.69 -3.57
CA PHE A 140 21.94 5.47 -3.40
C PHE A 140 22.57 4.29 -4.15
N ILE A 141 22.85 4.44 -5.45
CA ILE A 141 23.39 3.38 -6.32
C ILE A 141 24.76 2.91 -5.85
N ASN A 142 25.67 3.82 -5.50
CA ASN A 142 27.02 3.43 -5.06
C ASN A 142 26.99 2.73 -3.69
N THR A 143 26.01 3.04 -2.84
CA THR A 143 25.79 2.32 -1.58
C THR A 143 25.19 0.95 -1.85
N LEU A 144 24.18 0.87 -2.70
CA LEU A 144 23.51 -0.39 -3.07
C LEU A 144 24.48 -1.36 -3.75
N ALA A 145 25.43 -0.88 -4.57
CA ALA A 145 26.43 -1.73 -5.22
C ALA A 145 27.31 -2.50 -4.21
N LYS A 146 27.52 -1.93 -3.01
CA LYS A 146 28.38 -2.48 -1.95
C LYS A 146 27.68 -3.48 -1.02
N THR A 147 26.37 -3.67 -1.15
CA THR A 147 25.62 -4.59 -0.27
C THR A 147 25.97 -6.06 -0.54
N ASP A 148 25.77 -6.93 0.44
CA ASP A 148 25.84 -8.38 0.23
C ASP A 148 24.43 -8.96 0.00
N PRO A 149 24.10 -9.49 -1.19
CA PRO A 149 22.82 -10.16 -1.43
C PRO A 149 22.56 -11.35 -0.48
N ASN A 150 23.61 -11.99 0.07
CA ASN A 150 23.40 -13.09 1.01
C ASN A 150 22.80 -12.65 2.35
N SER A 151 22.99 -11.39 2.76
CA SER A 151 22.31 -10.85 3.93
C SER A 151 20.80 -10.82 3.77
N PHE A 152 20.31 -10.48 2.58
CA PHE A 152 18.89 -10.48 2.25
C PHE A 152 18.33 -11.91 2.14
N LEU A 153 19.11 -12.86 1.62
CA LEU A 153 18.69 -14.27 1.51
C LEU A 153 18.80 -15.06 2.82
N TYR A 154 19.41 -14.50 3.86
CA TYR A 154 19.76 -15.21 5.09
C TYR A 154 18.53 -15.89 5.71
N MET A 155 17.45 -15.13 5.92
CA MET A 155 16.26 -15.64 6.61
C MET A 155 15.44 -16.61 5.76
N PHE A 156 15.55 -16.55 4.43
CA PHE A 156 14.97 -17.57 3.55
C PHE A 156 15.70 -18.91 3.69
N ARG A 157 17.04 -18.89 3.69
CA ARG A 157 17.84 -20.10 3.93
C ARG A 157 17.58 -20.66 5.33
N HIS A 158 17.49 -19.80 6.34
CA HIS A 158 17.17 -20.20 7.72
C HIS A 158 15.82 -20.91 7.82
N ALA A 159 14.74 -20.32 7.26
CA ALA A 159 13.42 -20.94 7.27
C ALA A 159 13.43 -22.33 6.59
N PHE A 160 14.15 -22.46 5.47
CA PHE A 160 14.26 -23.72 4.73
C PHE A 160 15.34 -24.67 5.27
N GLY A 161 15.90 -24.40 6.45
CA GLY A 161 16.94 -25.24 7.07
C GLY A 161 18.24 -25.35 6.26
N GLN A 162 18.50 -24.41 5.36
CA GLN A 162 19.68 -24.41 4.49
C GLN A 162 20.88 -23.74 5.17
N LYS A 163 22.08 -24.22 4.84
CA LYS A 163 23.33 -23.63 5.33
C LYS A 163 23.55 -22.24 4.73
N GLN A 164 24.13 -21.35 5.53
CA GLN A 164 24.53 -20.03 5.08
C GLN A 164 25.88 -20.10 4.35
N PRO A 165 26.08 -19.32 3.28
CA PRO A 165 27.40 -19.11 2.69
C PRO A 165 28.39 -18.52 3.71
N ALA A 166 29.68 -18.81 3.55
CA ALA A 166 30.72 -18.29 4.42
C ALA A 166 30.70 -16.74 4.43
N GLY A 167 30.69 -16.16 5.62
CA GLY A 167 30.71 -14.71 5.83
C GLY A 167 29.34 -14.01 5.70
N ALA A 168 28.27 -14.71 5.32
CA ALA A 168 26.93 -14.13 5.25
C ALA A 168 26.45 -13.71 6.65
N LYS A 169 25.92 -12.49 6.76
CA LYS A 169 25.39 -11.93 8.01
C LYS A 169 23.91 -11.58 7.87
N PRO A 170 23.06 -11.89 8.86
CA PRO A 170 21.65 -11.50 8.81
C PRO A 170 21.48 -9.98 8.87
N LEU A 171 20.36 -9.49 8.34
CA LEU A 171 19.94 -8.12 8.54
C LEU A 171 19.48 -7.88 9.99
N GLY A 172 19.49 -6.62 10.41
CA GLY A 172 19.04 -6.18 11.74
C GLY A 172 17.57 -5.75 11.79
N VAL A 173 17.19 -5.13 12.92
CA VAL A 173 15.90 -4.45 13.11
C VAL A 173 14.71 -5.38 12.78
N TRP A 174 13.90 -5.08 11.78
CA TRP A 174 12.67 -5.83 11.47
C TRP A 174 12.91 -7.09 10.62
N ASP A 175 14.14 -7.30 10.13
CA ASP A 175 14.56 -8.53 9.45
C ASP A 175 15.40 -9.46 10.36
N THR A 176 15.46 -9.15 11.66
CA THR A 176 16.06 -10.05 12.65
C THR A 176 15.32 -11.39 12.70
N GLU A 177 16.03 -12.40 13.23
CA GLU A 177 15.54 -13.77 13.28
C GLU A 177 14.18 -13.89 13.99
N ASP A 178 13.99 -13.25 15.13
CA ASP A 178 12.75 -13.40 15.92
C ASP A 178 11.59 -12.50 15.42
N THR A 179 11.83 -11.65 14.41
CA THR A 179 10.85 -10.69 13.93
C THR A 179 9.94 -11.27 12.86
N LYS A 180 8.63 -11.07 13.04
CA LYS A 180 7.55 -11.60 12.20
C LYS A 180 7.42 -10.93 10.82
N LEU A 181 8.09 -9.80 10.61
CA LEU A 181 8.14 -9.07 9.34
C LEU A 181 9.33 -9.46 8.44
N ARG A 182 10.24 -10.33 8.92
CA ARG A 182 11.48 -10.68 8.21
C ARG A 182 11.19 -11.19 6.79
N GLY A 183 12.07 -10.83 5.86
CA GLY A 183 11.92 -11.07 4.42
C GLY A 183 11.36 -9.88 3.65
N HIS A 184 10.74 -8.89 4.31
CA HIS A 184 10.21 -7.72 3.61
C HIS A 184 11.30 -6.88 2.92
N ALA A 185 12.45 -6.66 3.58
CA ALA A 185 13.56 -5.94 2.98
C ALA A 185 14.14 -6.66 1.76
N THR A 186 14.03 -7.99 1.71
CA THR A 186 14.49 -8.79 0.56
C THR A 186 13.70 -8.49 -0.70
N GLY A 187 12.38 -8.37 -0.56
CA GLY A 187 11.51 -7.96 -1.67
C GLY A 187 11.83 -6.54 -2.16
N HIS A 188 11.98 -5.59 -1.23
CA HIS A 188 12.40 -4.23 -1.59
C HIS A 188 13.78 -4.21 -2.25
N TYR A 189 14.70 -5.03 -1.79
CA TYR A 189 16.04 -5.13 -2.36
C TYR A 189 16.01 -5.65 -3.80
N LEU A 190 15.17 -6.65 -4.12
CA LEU A 190 14.95 -7.12 -5.49
C LEU A 190 14.50 -5.99 -6.43
N THR A 191 13.48 -5.22 -6.04
CA THR A 191 13.03 -4.03 -6.79
C THR A 191 14.17 -3.02 -6.94
N ALA A 192 14.89 -2.72 -5.86
CA ALA A 192 15.95 -1.73 -5.86
C ALA A 192 17.10 -2.10 -6.81
N ILE A 193 17.54 -3.36 -6.82
CA ILE A 193 18.61 -3.80 -7.74
C ILE A 193 18.12 -3.93 -9.19
N ALA A 194 16.83 -4.24 -9.43
CA ALA A 194 16.25 -4.23 -10.76
C ALA A 194 16.18 -2.81 -11.34
N GLN A 195 15.71 -1.85 -10.55
CA GLN A 195 15.69 -0.43 -10.94
C GLN A 195 17.10 0.12 -11.10
N ALA A 196 18.05 -0.24 -10.22
CA ALA A 196 19.44 0.18 -10.34
C ALA A 196 20.10 -0.40 -11.61
N TYR A 197 19.86 -1.67 -11.95
CA TYR A 197 20.32 -2.27 -13.21
C TYR A 197 19.79 -1.51 -14.43
N ALA A 198 18.49 -1.18 -14.45
CA ALA A 198 17.89 -0.42 -15.54
C ALA A 198 18.42 1.02 -15.62
N GLY A 199 18.58 1.68 -14.47
CA GLY A 199 19.00 3.08 -14.36
C GLY A 199 20.50 3.32 -14.51
N THR A 200 21.34 2.27 -14.48
CA THR A 200 22.81 2.35 -14.67
C THR A 200 23.26 1.97 -16.06
N ALA A 201 22.40 2.06 -17.08
CA ALA A 201 22.77 1.74 -18.46
C ALA A 201 24.00 2.51 -18.98
N TYR A 202 24.27 3.69 -18.39
CA TYR A 202 25.42 4.56 -18.66
C TYR A 202 26.75 4.07 -18.04
N ASP A 203 26.71 3.14 -17.09
CA ASP A 203 27.89 2.55 -16.44
C ASP A 203 27.78 1.02 -16.49
N LYS A 204 28.52 0.40 -17.41
CA LYS A 204 28.48 -1.05 -17.61
C LYS A 204 29.04 -1.85 -16.43
N THR A 205 29.92 -1.28 -15.63
CA THR A 205 30.48 -1.95 -14.46
C THR A 205 29.44 -2.03 -13.35
N LEU A 206 28.76 -0.91 -13.07
CA LEU A 206 27.64 -0.90 -12.11
C LEU A 206 26.48 -1.76 -12.60
N GLN A 207 26.12 -1.68 -13.88
CA GLN A 207 25.06 -2.50 -14.45
C GLN A 207 25.38 -4.00 -14.31
N ALA A 208 26.61 -4.44 -14.62
CA ALA A 208 27.03 -5.83 -14.44
C ALA A 208 27.04 -6.26 -12.95
N ASN A 209 27.37 -5.36 -12.03
CA ASN A 209 27.29 -5.61 -10.59
C ASN A 209 25.85 -5.95 -10.15
N PHE A 210 24.87 -5.15 -10.55
CA PHE A 210 23.46 -5.40 -10.23
C PHE A 210 22.89 -6.64 -10.92
N ALA A 211 23.32 -6.93 -12.16
CA ALA A 211 22.95 -8.15 -12.86
C ALA A 211 23.35 -9.42 -12.05
N LYS A 212 24.59 -9.47 -11.56
CA LYS A 212 25.10 -10.58 -10.73
C LYS A 212 24.32 -10.72 -9.42
N LYS A 213 23.97 -9.60 -8.78
CA LYS A 213 23.13 -9.61 -7.56
C LYS A 213 21.75 -10.19 -7.86
N MET A 214 21.08 -9.74 -8.92
CA MET A 214 19.77 -10.27 -9.32
C MET A 214 19.82 -11.77 -9.61
N GLU A 215 20.85 -12.22 -10.34
CA GLU A 215 21.03 -13.63 -10.66
C GLU A 215 21.13 -14.50 -9.39
N LEU A 216 21.97 -14.10 -8.42
CA LEU A 216 22.13 -14.81 -7.16
C LEU A 216 20.82 -14.84 -6.35
N MET A 217 20.14 -13.69 -6.25
CA MET A 217 18.85 -13.59 -5.55
C MET A 217 17.80 -14.51 -6.17
N VAL A 218 17.59 -14.41 -7.48
CA VAL A 218 16.57 -15.17 -8.19
C VAL A 218 16.88 -16.67 -8.18
N ASN A 219 18.13 -17.08 -8.42
CA ASN A 219 18.48 -18.49 -8.40
C ASN A 219 18.25 -19.09 -7.01
N THR A 220 18.66 -18.40 -5.94
CA THR A 220 18.43 -18.90 -4.58
C THR A 220 16.95 -19.02 -4.25
N LEU A 221 16.14 -17.99 -4.53
CA LEU A 221 14.69 -18.03 -4.28
C LEU A 221 14.00 -19.08 -5.13
N TYR A 222 14.44 -19.27 -6.38
CA TYR A 222 13.94 -20.31 -7.25
C TYR A 222 14.21 -21.69 -6.66
N ASP A 223 15.46 -21.99 -6.30
CA ASP A 223 15.84 -23.29 -5.74
C ASP A 223 15.07 -23.60 -4.45
N LEU A 224 14.93 -22.62 -3.55
CA LEU A 224 14.15 -22.76 -2.32
C LEU A 224 12.66 -23.00 -2.59
N SER A 225 12.04 -22.23 -3.50
CA SER A 225 10.62 -22.42 -3.84
C SER A 225 10.34 -23.78 -4.49
N GLN A 226 11.35 -24.40 -5.11
CA GLN A 226 11.23 -25.75 -5.63
C GLN A 226 11.21 -26.83 -4.55
N LEU A 227 11.61 -26.54 -3.32
CA LEU A 227 11.57 -27.50 -2.21
C LEU A 227 10.17 -27.60 -1.59
N SER A 228 9.40 -26.52 -1.58
CA SER A 228 8.13 -26.47 -0.88
C SER A 228 7.10 -27.43 -1.49
N GLY A 229 6.45 -28.20 -0.61
CA GLY A 229 5.42 -29.16 -1.01
C GLY A 229 5.93 -30.36 -1.81
N LYS A 230 7.23 -30.65 -1.79
CA LYS A 230 7.82 -31.84 -2.42
C LYS A 230 8.51 -32.72 -1.37
N PRO A 231 8.50 -34.07 -1.53
CA PRO A 231 9.19 -34.97 -0.63
C PRO A 231 10.66 -34.60 -0.45
N LYS A 232 11.15 -34.64 0.80
CA LYS A 232 12.57 -34.42 1.10
C LYS A 232 13.45 -35.51 0.49
N GLU A 233 12.94 -36.74 0.48
CA GLU A 233 13.58 -37.93 -0.08
C GLU A 233 12.58 -38.66 -0.97
N ALA A 234 13.08 -39.40 -1.96
CA ALA A 234 12.21 -40.15 -2.87
C ALA A 234 11.35 -41.15 -2.09
N GLY A 235 10.02 -41.08 -2.28
CA GLY A 235 9.06 -41.95 -1.58
C GLY A 235 8.62 -41.45 -0.20
N ALA A 236 9.21 -40.37 0.34
CA ALA A 236 8.73 -39.76 1.58
C ALA A 236 7.39 -39.03 1.38
N THR A 237 6.63 -38.87 2.46
CA THR A 237 5.38 -38.11 2.44
C THR A 237 5.65 -36.61 2.37
N SER A 238 4.72 -35.87 1.77
CA SER A 238 4.77 -34.41 1.63
C SER A 238 3.36 -33.86 1.45
N VAL A 239 3.18 -32.58 1.70
CA VAL A 239 1.91 -31.88 1.45
C VAL A 239 2.11 -30.85 0.36
N SER A 240 1.70 -31.20 -0.86
CA SER A 240 1.80 -30.33 -2.03
C SER A 240 0.66 -29.32 -2.14
N ASP A 241 -0.53 -29.61 -1.58
CA ASP A 241 -1.68 -28.69 -1.64
C ASP A 241 -1.50 -27.56 -0.61
N PRO A 242 -1.38 -26.29 -1.04
CA PRO A 242 -1.33 -25.14 -0.13
C PRO A 242 -2.47 -25.08 0.87
N ALA A 243 -3.65 -25.63 0.57
CA ALA A 243 -4.80 -25.61 1.47
C ALA A 243 -4.73 -26.65 2.59
N LEU A 244 -3.81 -27.61 2.51
CA LEU A 244 -3.71 -28.75 3.44
C LEU A 244 -2.46 -28.70 4.33
N VAL A 245 -1.72 -27.59 4.33
CA VAL A 245 -0.54 -27.39 5.19
C VAL A 245 -0.88 -27.81 6.62
N PRO A 246 -0.16 -28.76 7.24
CA PRO A 246 -0.45 -29.25 8.58
C PRO A 246 0.19 -28.37 9.67
N PHE A 247 -0.18 -28.59 10.93
CA PHE A 247 0.57 -28.07 12.07
C PHE A 247 2.05 -28.51 12.03
N GLY A 248 2.91 -27.72 12.68
CA GLY A 248 4.32 -28.06 12.79
C GLY A 248 4.56 -29.38 13.53
N PRO A 249 5.68 -30.07 13.29
CA PRO A 249 6.02 -31.29 14.01
C PRO A 249 5.95 -31.10 15.53
N GLY A 250 5.19 -31.96 16.21
CA GLY A 250 4.99 -31.90 17.66
C GLY A 250 4.12 -30.73 18.16
N LYS A 251 3.43 -30.02 17.26
CA LYS A 251 2.50 -28.92 17.60
C LYS A 251 1.06 -29.35 17.40
N THR A 252 0.16 -28.81 18.22
CA THR A 252 -1.30 -28.99 18.13
C THR A 252 -2.03 -27.77 17.56
N GLU A 253 -1.29 -26.69 17.29
CA GLU A 253 -1.81 -25.43 16.77
C GLU A 253 -0.76 -24.70 15.92
N TYR A 254 -1.21 -23.78 15.06
CA TYR A 254 -0.33 -22.84 14.36
C TYR A 254 0.14 -21.74 15.31
N ASN A 255 1.41 -21.36 15.21
CA ASN A 255 1.97 -20.25 15.96
C ASN A 255 3.09 -19.58 15.15
N SER A 256 3.47 -18.39 15.57
CA SER A 256 4.48 -17.54 14.93
C SER A 256 5.79 -17.52 15.73
N ASP A 257 6.15 -18.64 16.35
CA ASP A 257 7.44 -18.81 17.03
C ASP A 257 8.56 -18.97 15.99
N LEU A 258 9.33 -17.90 15.78
CA LEU A 258 10.41 -17.84 14.80
C LEU A 258 11.80 -18.04 15.40
N SER A 259 11.87 -18.31 16.71
CA SER A 259 13.13 -18.59 17.41
C SER A 259 13.81 -19.86 16.89
N GLN A 260 15.13 -19.96 17.04
CA GLN A 260 15.89 -21.16 16.63
C GLN A 260 15.28 -22.49 17.13
N ALA A 261 14.75 -22.50 18.35
CA ALA A 261 14.15 -23.70 18.94
C ALA A 261 12.69 -23.94 18.51
N GLY A 262 11.99 -22.89 18.08
CA GLY A 262 10.56 -22.91 17.80
C GLY A 262 10.21 -23.03 16.32
N ILE A 263 11.06 -22.50 15.44
CA ILE A 263 10.81 -22.47 14.01
C ILE A 263 10.74 -23.87 13.41
N ARG A 264 9.68 -24.15 12.64
CA ARG A 264 9.58 -25.35 11.82
C ARG A 264 10.34 -25.19 10.50
N ASN A 265 10.95 -26.26 10.01
CA ASN A 265 11.70 -26.31 8.75
C ASN A 265 11.25 -27.48 7.85
N ASP A 266 10.05 -28.02 8.09
CA ASP A 266 9.44 -29.11 7.34
C ASP A 266 8.82 -28.61 6.02
N TYR A 267 9.61 -27.91 5.21
CA TYR A 267 9.17 -27.23 3.99
C TYR A 267 8.49 -28.14 2.96
N TRP A 268 8.76 -29.45 3.01
CA TRP A 268 8.05 -30.45 2.20
C TRP A 268 6.53 -30.48 2.49
N ASN A 269 6.07 -29.87 3.57
CA ASN A 269 4.66 -29.79 3.95
C ASN A 269 4.01 -28.41 3.72
N TRP A 270 4.73 -27.43 3.17
CA TRP A 270 4.24 -26.04 3.10
C TRP A 270 3.42 -25.72 1.84
N GLY A 271 3.10 -26.72 1.02
CA GLY A 271 2.41 -26.54 -0.24
C GLY A 271 3.34 -26.09 -1.37
N LYS A 272 3.04 -26.52 -2.60
CA LYS A 272 3.82 -26.18 -3.79
C LYS A 272 3.78 -24.68 -4.07
N GLY A 273 4.93 -24.10 -4.40
CA GLY A 273 5.05 -22.69 -4.77
C GLY A 273 5.21 -21.72 -3.59
N PHE A 274 5.19 -22.21 -2.35
CA PHE A 274 5.48 -21.39 -1.19
C PHE A 274 6.93 -20.92 -1.17
N ILE A 275 7.14 -19.64 -0.87
CA ILE A 275 8.46 -19.09 -0.54
C ILE A 275 8.26 -17.87 0.35
N SER A 276 8.95 -17.85 1.49
CA SER A 276 8.97 -16.74 2.44
C SER A 276 10.19 -16.92 3.35
N ALA A 277 10.56 -15.86 4.07
CA ALA A 277 11.59 -15.91 5.10
C ALA A 277 11.11 -16.55 6.41
N TYR A 278 9.88 -17.08 6.46
CA TYR A 278 9.32 -17.80 7.60
C TYR A 278 8.28 -18.84 7.13
N PRO A 279 7.92 -19.84 7.98
CA PRO A 279 6.92 -20.87 7.66
C PRO A 279 5.51 -20.30 7.41
N PRO A 280 4.60 -21.03 6.73
CA PRO A 280 3.30 -20.52 6.31
C PRO A 280 2.35 -20.14 7.46
N ASP A 281 2.65 -20.52 8.70
CA ASP A 281 1.79 -20.39 9.89
C ASP A 281 1.17 -19.00 10.05
N GLN A 282 1.91 -17.90 9.83
CA GLN A 282 1.34 -16.55 9.97
C GLN A 282 0.17 -16.29 9.01
N PHE A 283 0.21 -16.84 7.80
CA PHE A 283 -0.88 -16.73 6.83
C PHE A 283 -2.12 -17.48 7.33
N ILE A 284 -1.92 -18.71 7.82
CA ILE A 284 -2.99 -19.57 8.34
C ILE A 284 -3.61 -18.98 9.60
N MET A 285 -2.78 -18.40 10.47
CA MET A 285 -3.23 -17.68 11.66
C MET A 285 -4.07 -16.45 11.30
N LEU A 286 -3.72 -15.70 10.25
CA LEU A 286 -4.53 -14.59 9.76
C LEU A 286 -5.91 -15.06 9.27
N GLU A 287 -5.96 -16.17 8.55
CA GLU A 287 -7.21 -16.80 8.09
C GLU A 287 -8.12 -17.18 9.28
N ALA A 288 -7.52 -17.54 10.42
CA ALA A 288 -8.21 -17.79 11.69
C ALA A 288 -8.44 -16.52 12.55
N GLY A 289 -8.08 -15.33 12.06
CA GLY A 289 -8.37 -14.05 12.73
C GLY A 289 -7.31 -13.53 13.71
N ALA A 290 -6.08 -14.06 13.66
CA ALA A 290 -4.97 -13.57 14.48
C ALA A 290 -4.71 -12.07 14.30
N LYS A 291 -4.26 -11.42 15.38
CA LYS A 291 -4.06 -9.97 15.46
C LYS A 291 -2.58 -9.61 15.42
N TYR A 292 -2.33 -8.33 15.17
CA TYR A 292 -0.99 -7.78 15.14
C TYR A 292 -0.35 -7.84 16.54
N GLY A 293 0.92 -8.24 16.60
CA GLY A 293 1.75 -8.09 17.79
C GLY A 293 2.93 -9.06 17.85
N GLY A 294 3.66 -9.01 18.96
CA GLY A 294 4.91 -9.76 19.14
C GLY A 294 4.77 -11.18 19.68
N GLN A 295 3.61 -11.55 20.25
CA GLN A 295 3.41 -12.85 20.88
C GLN A 295 3.33 -13.99 19.86
N LYS A 296 3.56 -15.25 20.30
CA LYS A 296 3.49 -16.45 19.44
C LYS A 296 2.09 -16.71 18.87
N THR A 297 1.05 -16.16 19.49
CA THR A 297 -0.35 -16.20 19.03
C THR A 297 -0.73 -15.02 18.15
N GLN A 298 0.20 -14.09 17.91
CA GLN A 298 0.03 -12.89 17.10
C GLN A 298 0.89 -12.96 15.84
N ILE A 299 0.62 -12.11 14.86
CA ILE A 299 1.32 -12.09 13.57
C ILE A 299 1.74 -10.67 13.19
N TRP A 300 2.52 -10.54 12.11
CA TRP A 300 2.84 -9.24 11.53
C TRP A 300 2.76 -9.27 10.01
N ALA A 301 1.65 -8.74 9.46
CA ALA A 301 1.44 -8.42 8.05
C ALA A 301 1.98 -9.46 7.03
N PRO A 302 1.56 -10.74 7.08
CA PRO A 302 2.18 -11.78 6.28
C PRO A 302 2.00 -11.59 4.77
N TYR A 303 0.90 -11.00 4.32
CA TYR A 303 0.71 -10.68 2.90
C TYR A 303 1.47 -9.43 2.46
N TYR A 304 1.79 -8.50 3.37
CA TYR A 304 2.67 -7.37 3.06
C TYR A 304 4.08 -7.82 2.69
N THR A 305 4.66 -8.78 3.43
CA THR A 305 6.01 -9.28 3.14
C THR A 305 6.01 -10.04 1.81
N LEU A 306 4.99 -10.86 1.57
CA LEU A 306 4.80 -11.59 0.31
C LEU A 306 4.66 -10.65 -0.88
N HIS A 307 3.91 -9.55 -0.71
CA HIS A 307 3.82 -8.49 -1.72
C HIS A 307 5.19 -7.95 -2.12
N LYS A 308 6.09 -7.67 -1.17
CA LYS A 308 7.43 -7.14 -1.53
C LYS A 308 8.22 -8.11 -2.38
N ILE A 309 8.19 -9.39 -2.00
CA ILE A 309 8.92 -10.44 -2.72
C ILE A 309 8.33 -10.60 -4.13
N LEU A 310 7.01 -10.64 -4.25
CA LEU A 310 6.32 -10.78 -5.52
C LEU A 310 6.58 -9.58 -6.45
N ALA A 311 6.46 -8.35 -5.92
CA ALA A 311 6.77 -7.13 -6.66
C ALA A 311 8.21 -7.14 -7.17
N GLY A 312 9.18 -7.44 -6.30
CA GLY A 312 10.59 -7.51 -6.68
C GLY A 312 10.91 -8.56 -7.73
N LEU A 313 10.27 -9.73 -7.69
CA LEU A 313 10.43 -10.76 -8.72
C LEU A 313 9.81 -10.35 -10.07
N ILE A 314 8.66 -9.67 -10.04
CA ILE A 314 8.04 -9.09 -11.25
C ILE A 314 8.96 -8.01 -11.83
N ASP A 315 9.50 -7.11 -11.02
CA ASP A 315 10.41 -6.05 -11.48
C ASP A 315 11.67 -6.63 -12.15
N VAL A 316 12.27 -7.67 -11.56
CA VAL A 316 13.40 -8.38 -12.18
C VAL A 316 12.99 -9.00 -13.52
N TYR A 317 11.82 -9.64 -13.60
CA TYR A 317 11.33 -10.20 -14.85
C TYR A 317 11.09 -9.11 -15.93
N GLU A 318 10.45 -8.01 -15.59
CA GLU A 318 10.14 -6.94 -16.56
C GLU A 318 11.42 -6.28 -17.11
N VAL A 319 12.45 -6.14 -16.27
CA VAL A 319 13.71 -5.49 -16.66
C VAL A 319 14.66 -6.43 -17.41
N THR A 320 14.67 -7.75 -17.12
CA THR A 320 15.67 -8.67 -17.69
C THR A 320 15.09 -9.85 -18.46
N GLY A 321 13.78 -10.08 -18.42
CA GLY A 321 13.13 -11.27 -18.97
C GLY A 321 13.41 -12.58 -18.21
N ASN A 322 13.92 -12.51 -16.96
CA ASN A 322 14.35 -13.70 -16.21
C ASN A 322 13.19 -14.67 -15.92
N LYS A 323 13.17 -15.81 -16.62
CA LYS A 323 12.08 -16.79 -16.52
C LYS A 323 12.01 -17.51 -15.18
N LYS A 324 13.11 -17.63 -14.43
CA LYS A 324 13.07 -18.15 -13.06
C LYS A 324 12.36 -17.17 -12.13
N ALA A 325 12.61 -15.86 -12.26
CA ALA A 325 11.92 -14.86 -11.47
C ALA A 325 10.39 -14.92 -11.70
N LEU A 326 9.98 -15.00 -12.97
CA LEU A 326 8.57 -15.21 -13.32
C LEU A 326 8.01 -16.51 -12.73
N ALA A 327 8.72 -17.63 -12.85
CA ALA A 327 8.26 -18.91 -12.33
C ALA A 327 8.05 -18.90 -10.81
N VAL A 328 8.91 -18.22 -10.05
CA VAL A 328 8.70 -18.03 -8.60
C VAL A 328 7.46 -17.16 -8.34
N ALA A 329 7.32 -16.03 -9.05
CA ALA A 329 6.17 -15.16 -8.92
C ALA A 329 4.83 -15.87 -9.21
N GLU A 330 4.77 -16.69 -10.27
CA GLU A 330 3.61 -17.53 -10.58
C GLU A 330 3.33 -18.55 -9.48
N GLY A 331 4.37 -19.26 -9.00
CA GLY A 331 4.23 -20.23 -7.91
C GLY A 331 3.69 -19.61 -6.61
N MET A 332 4.19 -18.42 -6.26
CA MET A 332 3.69 -17.66 -5.10
C MET A 332 2.22 -17.30 -5.26
N ASN A 333 1.84 -16.77 -6.43
CA ASN A 333 0.47 -16.36 -6.68
C ASN A 333 -0.50 -17.57 -6.70
N ASP A 334 -0.07 -18.70 -7.26
CA ASP A 334 -0.84 -19.95 -7.27
C ASP A 334 -1.00 -20.53 -5.85
N TRP A 335 0.03 -20.42 -5.01
CA TRP A 335 -0.05 -20.81 -3.59
C TRP A 335 -1.09 -19.97 -2.84
N VAL A 336 -1.05 -18.64 -3.03
CA VAL A 336 -2.04 -17.72 -2.44
C VAL A 336 -3.45 -18.01 -2.94
N TYR A 337 -3.59 -18.22 -4.26
CA TYR A 337 -4.89 -18.55 -4.87
C TYR A 337 -5.50 -19.81 -4.25
N ALA A 338 -4.72 -20.87 -4.12
CA ALA A 338 -5.17 -22.16 -3.59
C ALA A 338 -5.72 -22.04 -2.16
N ARG A 339 -5.12 -21.18 -1.33
CA ARG A 339 -5.58 -20.91 0.03
C ARG A 339 -6.78 -19.98 0.07
N LEU A 340 -6.63 -18.75 -0.43
CA LEU A 340 -7.63 -17.70 -0.26
C LEU A 340 -8.97 -18.04 -0.93
N ARG A 341 -8.98 -18.81 -2.03
CA ARG A 341 -10.22 -19.22 -2.70
C ARG A 341 -11.10 -20.17 -1.87
N LYS A 342 -10.56 -20.76 -0.80
CA LYS A 342 -11.29 -21.65 0.10
C LYS A 342 -11.98 -20.91 1.23
N LEU A 343 -11.65 -19.64 1.44
CA LEU A 343 -12.16 -18.85 2.56
C LEU A 343 -13.53 -18.26 2.23
N PRO A 344 -14.46 -18.22 3.20
CA PRO A 344 -15.70 -17.44 3.07
C PRO A 344 -15.39 -15.96 2.83
N LYS A 345 -16.27 -15.27 2.08
CA LYS A 345 -16.11 -13.84 1.78
C LYS A 345 -16.01 -12.99 3.06
N GLU A 346 -16.79 -13.33 4.08
CA GLU A 346 -16.82 -12.66 5.38
C GLU A 346 -15.46 -12.77 6.09
N THR A 347 -14.73 -13.87 5.88
CA THR A 347 -13.39 -14.06 6.44
C THR A 347 -12.40 -13.13 5.75
N LEU A 348 -12.41 -13.07 4.41
CA LEU A 348 -11.58 -12.14 3.64
C LEU A 348 -11.83 -10.68 4.04
N ILE A 349 -13.11 -10.29 4.17
CA ILE A 349 -13.50 -8.95 4.61
C ILE A 349 -12.92 -8.65 6.00
N LYS A 350 -13.02 -9.58 6.97
CA LYS A 350 -12.45 -9.40 8.31
C LYS A 350 -10.92 -9.31 8.30
N MET A 351 -10.25 -10.13 7.47
CA MET A 351 -8.79 -10.11 7.33
C MET A 351 -8.32 -8.73 6.86
N TRP A 352 -8.83 -8.25 5.72
CA TRP A 352 -8.36 -7.01 5.09
C TRP A 352 -8.67 -5.74 5.88
N ASN A 353 -9.67 -5.80 6.77
CA ASN A 353 -10.01 -4.71 7.69
C ASN A 353 -9.30 -4.79 9.04
N THR A 354 -8.48 -5.81 9.29
CA THR A 354 -7.71 -5.91 10.53
C THR A 354 -6.46 -5.03 10.48
N TYR A 355 -6.27 -4.20 11.51
CA TYR A 355 -5.11 -3.32 11.67
C TYR A 355 -3.79 -4.11 11.66
N ILE A 356 -2.89 -3.76 10.73
CA ILE A 356 -1.54 -4.30 10.49
C ILE A 356 -1.48 -5.81 10.18
N ALA A 357 -2.09 -6.68 10.97
CA ALA A 357 -2.14 -8.12 10.67
C ALA A 357 -2.78 -8.41 9.31
N GLY A 358 -3.80 -7.63 8.94
CA GLY A 358 -4.47 -7.69 7.65
C GLY A 358 -3.77 -6.92 6.53
N GLU A 359 -2.65 -6.26 6.80
CA GLU A 359 -1.94 -5.49 5.79
C GLU A 359 -1.36 -6.43 4.72
N TYR A 360 -1.79 -6.21 3.47
CA TYR A 360 -1.34 -6.96 2.31
C TYR A 360 -0.53 -6.11 1.32
N GLY A 361 -0.29 -4.83 1.63
CA GLY A 361 0.30 -3.89 0.69
C GLY A 361 -0.44 -3.89 -0.66
N GLY A 362 0.29 -4.06 -1.77
CA GLY A 362 -0.24 -4.07 -3.13
C GLY A 362 -0.41 -5.48 -3.71
N MET A 363 -0.81 -6.47 -2.91
CA MET A 363 -1.04 -7.83 -3.45
C MET A 363 -2.03 -7.83 -4.64
N ASN A 364 -3.10 -7.04 -4.57
CA ASN A 364 -4.03 -6.82 -5.68
C ASN A 364 -3.33 -6.27 -6.93
N GLU A 365 -2.45 -5.28 -6.77
CA GLU A 365 -1.62 -4.72 -7.85
C GLU A 365 -0.72 -5.80 -8.48
N THR A 366 0.06 -6.50 -7.66
CA THR A 366 1.04 -7.48 -8.16
C THR A 366 0.38 -8.67 -8.85
N SER A 367 -0.74 -9.17 -8.33
CA SER A 367 -1.49 -10.26 -8.97
C SER A 367 -2.14 -9.79 -10.29
N ALA A 368 -2.63 -8.55 -10.35
CA ALA A 368 -3.17 -7.97 -11.59
C ALA A 368 -2.08 -7.75 -12.65
N LYS A 369 -0.91 -7.23 -12.25
CA LYS A 369 0.29 -7.15 -13.12
C LYS A 369 0.70 -8.52 -13.64
N LEU A 370 0.72 -9.53 -12.77
CA LEU A 370 1.08 -10.89 -13.16
C LEU A 370 0.05 -11.48 -14.13
N TYR A 371 -1.25 -11.21 -13.97
CA TYR A 371 -2.26 -11.55 -14.97
C TYR A 371 -1.96 -10.89 -16.33
N ARG A 372 -1.58 -9.62 -16.34
CA ARG A 372 -1.19 -8.91 -17.57
C ARG A 372 0.02 -9.55 -18.26
N ILE A 373 0.96 -10.08 -17.49
CA ILE A 373 2.17 -10.75 -17.99
C ILE A 373 1.85 -12.15 -18.54
N THR A 374 0.99 -12.93 -17.88
CA THR A 374 0.81 -14.36 -18.18
C THR A 374 -0.50 -14.72 -18.86
N GLY A 375 -1.52 -13.87 -18.78
CA GLY A 375 -2.89 -14.14 -19.23
C GLY A 375 -3.66 -15.16 -18.38
N LYS A 376 -3.08 -15.69 -17.29
CA LYS A 376 -3.72 -16.73 -16.46
C LYS A 376 -4.86 -16.18 -15.63
N GLN A 377 -6.08 -16.67 -15.85
CA GLN A 377 -7.28 -16.22 -15.13
C GLN A 377 -7.20 -16.42 -13.61
N SER A 378 -6.44 -17.43 -13.14
CA SER A 378 -6.18 -17.61 -11.71
C SER A 378 -5.49 -16.38 -11.09
N HIS A 379 -4.63 -15.67 -11.82
CA HIS A 379 -3.95 -14.48 -11.32
C HIS A 379 -4.91 -13.30 -11.14
N LEU A 380 -5.82 -13.10 -12.10
CA LEU A 380 -6.88 -12.09 -11.96
C LEU A 380 -7.82 -12.43 -10.79
N ALA A 381 -8.18 -13.71 -10.66
CA ALA A 381 -9.00 -14.16 -9.55
C ALA A 381 -8.29 -13.95 -8.20
N THR A 382 -6.98 -14.21 -8.11
CA THR A 382 -6.18 -13.88 -6.91
C THR A 382 -6.22 -12.40 -6.61
N ALA A 383 -6.03 -11.54 -7.60
CA ALA A 383 -6.07 -10.09 -7.41
C ALA A 383 -7.41 -9.62 -6.80
N GLN A 384 -8.53 -10.19 -7.26
CA GLN A 384 -9.87 -9.91 -6.74
C GLN A 384 -10.10 -10.39 -5.30
N LEU A 385 -9.40 -11.45 -4.85
CA LEU A 385 -9.49 -11.93 -3.47
C LEU A 385 -8.89 -10.92 -2.45
N PHE A 386 -8.09 -9.96 -2.93
CA PHE A 386 -7.52 -8.87 -2.14
C PHE A 386 -8.33 -7.57 -2.21
N ASP A 387 -9.55 -7.59 -2.76
CA ASP A 387 -10.42 -6.42 -2.68
C ASP A 387 -10.80 -6.14 -1.22
N ASN A 388 -10.42 -4.97 -0.71
CA ASN A 388 -10.87 -4.50 0.60
C ASN A 388 -12.32 -3.99 0.47
N THR A 389 -13.27 -4.92 0.42
CA THR A 389 -14.69 -4.64 0.12
C THR A 389 -15.25 -3.49 0.95
N ARG A 390 -14.94 -3.43 2.25
CA ARG A 390 -15.42 -2.35 3.13
C ARG A 390 -14.90 -0.99 2.68
N VAL A 391 -13.59 -0.85 2.46
CA VAL A 391 -12.98 0.43 2.09
C VAL A 391 -13.34 0.84 0.66
N PHE A 392 -13.30 -0.10 -0.27
CA PHE A 392 -13.53 0.19 -1.69
C PHE A 392 -15.02 0.39 -2.01
N PHE A 393 -15.87 -0.48 -1.50
CA PHE A 393 -17.25 -0.65 -1.95
C PHE A 393 -18.29 -0.57 -0.82
N GLY A 394 -17.84 -0.46 0.43
CA GLY A 394 -18.66 -0.45 1.64
C GLY A 394 -19.21 -1.81 2.05
N ASP A 395 -19.76 -2.56 1.10
CA ASP A 395 -20.35 -3.88 1.30
C ASP A 395 -20.25 -4.75 0.04
N THR A 396 -20.74 -5.99 0.11
CA THR A 396 -20.72 -6.95 -1.00
C THR A 396 -21.69 -6.60 -2.14
N ASN A 397 -22.60 -5.64 -1.94
CA ASN A 397 -23.50 -5.11 -2.97
C ASN A 397 -22.93 -3.84 -3.63
N HIS A 398 -21.78 -3.38 -3.15
CA HIS A 398 -21.07 -2.19 -3.63
C HIS A 398 -21.92 -0.92 -3.54
N SER A 399 -22.68 -0.80 -2.44
CA SER A 399 -23.64 0.29 -2.24
C SER A 399 -22.99 1.61 -1.76
N HIS A 400 -21.72 1.56 -1.33
CA HIS A 400 -21.06 2.62 -0.55
C HIS A 400 -19.54 2.67 -0.84
N GLY A 401 -18.74 3.23 0.07
CA GLY A 401 -17.28 3.19 0.06
C GLY A 401 -16.66 4.22 -0.87
N LEU A 402 -15.36 4.09 -1.11
CA LEU A 402 -14.63 5.02 -1.97
C LEU A 402 -15.15 5.04 -3.42
N ALA A 403 -15.69 3.93 -3.92
CA ALA A 403 -16.35 3.88 -5.23
C ALA A 403 -17.53 4.86 -5.34
N LYS A 404 -18.15 5.22 -4.20
CA LYS A 404 -19.26 6.16 -4.06
C LYS A 404 -18.85 7.53 -3.52
N ASN A 405 -17.55 7.82 -3.56
CA ASN A 405 -16.94 9.05 -3.03
C ASN A 405 -17.17 9.25 -1.52
N VAL A 406 -17.46 8.17 -0.78
CA VAL A 406 -17.56 8.20 0.68
C VAL A 406 -16.18 8.06 1.29
N ASP A 407 -15.82 9.01 2.15
CA ASP A 407 -14.53 9.02 2.84
C ASP A 407 -14.52 8.06 4.03
N ILE A 408 -14.17 6.80 3.75
CA ILE A 408 -14.15 5.72 4.73
C ILE A 408 -12.75 5.42 5.29
N PHE A 409 -11.70 6.16 4.86
CA PHE A 409 -10.32 5.93 5.31
C PHE A 409 -9.84 6.86 6.44
N ARG A 410 -10.74 7.67 6.98
CA ARG A 410 -10.54 8.48 8.19
C ARG A 410 -9.95 7.65 9.33
N GLY A 411 -8.83 8.10 9.90
CA GLY A 411 -8.19 7.41 11.03
C GLY A 411 -7.52 6.08 10.70
N LEU A 412 -7.58 5.61 9.46
CA LEU A 412 -6.98 4.34 9.06
C LEU A 412 -5.46 4.47 8.86
N HIS A 413 -4.74 3.36 9.07
CA HIS A 413 -3.30 3.28 8.82
C HIS A 413 -2.98 3.56 7.34
N ALA A 414 -2.30 4.65 7.05
CA ALA A 414 -2.17 5.18 5.70
C ALA A 414 -1.41 4.23 4.78
N ASN A 415 -0.24 3.76 5.20
CA ASN A 415 0.59 2.85 4.40
C ASN A 415 -0.06 1.48 4.18
N GLN A 416 -0.99 1.07 5.05
CA GLN A 416 -1.73 -0.19 4.85
C GLN A 416 -2.70 -0.06 3.67
N HIS A 417 -3.29 1.12 3.47
CA HIS A 417 -4.38 1.33 2.52
C HIS A 417 -3.92 1.92 1.19
N ILE A 418 -2.92 2.81 1.16
CA ILE A 418 -2.46 3.47 -0.08
C ILE A 418 -2.05 2.46 -1.17
N PRO A 419 -1.24 1.40 -0.89
CA PRO A 419 -0.90 0.40 -1.91
C PRO A 419 -2.12 -0.37 -2.43
N GLN A 420 -3.17 -0.56 -1.62
CA GLN A 420 -4.42 -1.18 -2.05
C GLN A 420 -5.12 -0.30 -3.09
N ILE A 421 -5.12 1.02 -2.87
CA ILE A 421 -5.66 2.01 -3.81
C ILE A 421 -4.86 2.02 -5.12
N VAL A 422 -3.52 1.96 -5.05
CA VAL A 422 -2.68 1.80 -6.25
C VAL A 422 -3.05 0.50 -6.99
N GLY A 423 -3.29 -0.60 -6.28
CA GLY A 423 -3.76 -1.82 -6.91
C GLY A 423 -5.14 -1.69 -7.56
N SER A 424 -6.03 -0.81 -7.07
CA SER A 424 -7.33 -0.59 -7.71
C SER A 424 -7.19 0.00 -9.12
N ILE A 425 -6.22 0.89 -9.39
CA ILE A 425 -6.05 1.40 -10.76
C ILE A 425 -5.51 0.32 -11.72
N GLU A 426 -4.66 -0.60 -11.24
CA GLU A 426 -4.24 -1.74 -12.05
C GLU A 426 -5.38 -2.75 -12.25
N MET A 427 -6.24 -2.94 -11.24
CA MET A 427 -7.47 -3.74 -11.39
C MET A 427 -8.42 -3.15 -12.44
N TYR A 428 -8.56 -1.82 -12.50
CA TYR A 428 -9.29 -1.16 -13.57
C TYR A 428 -8.68 -1.48 -14.94
N ARG A 429 -7.35 -1.36 -15.06
CA ARG A 429 -6.61 -1.63 -16.31
C ARG A 429 -6.84 -3.03 -16.86
N VAL A 430 -6.96 -4.04 -16.01
CA VAL A 430 -7.10 -5.44 -16.45
C VAL A 430 -8.55 -5.92 -16.54
N SER A 431 -9.50 -5.24 -15.89
CA SER A 431 -10.90 -5.66 -15.84
C SER A 431 -11.88 -4.72 -16.56
N ASN A 432 -11.48 -3.49 -16.84
CA ASN A 432 -12.33 -2.40 -17.35
C ASN A 432 -13.54 -2.07 -16.46
N LYS A 433 -13.55 -2.49 -15.18
CA LYS A 433 -14.66 -2.20 -14.26
C LYS A 433 -14.58 -0.77 -13.71
N PRO A 434 -15.55 0.11 -13.99
CA PRO A 434 -15.49 1.52 -13.60
C PRO A 434 -15.30 1.82 -12.11
N GLU A 435 -15.80 0.94 -11.25
CA GLU A 435 -15.75 1.10 -9.80
C GLU A 435 -14.32 1.16 -9.25
N TYR A 436 -13.39 0.37 -9.80
CA TYR A 436 -11.99 0.41 -9.39
C TYR A 436 -11.33 1.75 -9.74
N TYR A 437 -11.64 2.31 -10.91
CA TYR A 437 -11.20 3.67 -11.26
C TYR A 437 -11.76 4.70 -10.27
N LYS A 438 -13.05 4.61 -9.94
CA LYS A 438 -13.68 5.52 -8.96
C LYS A 438 -13.03 5.44 -7.59
N VAL A 439 -12.64 4.26 -7.12
CA VAL A 439 -11.91 4.08 -5.86
C VAL A 439 -10.61 4.90 -5.87
N ALA A 440 -9.77 4.72 -6.90
CA ALA A 440 -8.51 5.45 -7.03
C ALA A 440 -8.71 6.97 -7.16
N ASP A 441 -9.62 7.39 -8.04
CA ASP A 441 -9.85 8.80 -8.37
C ASP A 441 -10.46 9.56 -7.17
N ASN A 442 -11.44 8.98 -6.49
CA ASN A 442 -12.02 9.59 -5.29
C ASN A 442 -11.01 9.64 -4.13
N PHE A 443 -10.24 8.57 -3.92
CA PHE A 443 -9.18 8.56 -2.91
C PHE A 443 -8.15 9.66 -3.19
N TRP A 444 -7.61 9.73 -4.42
CA TRP A 444 -6.61 10.72 -4.78
C TRP A 444 -7.12 12.15 -4.59
N ASN A 445 -8.34 12.43 -5.05
CA ASN A 445 -8.96 13.73 -4.89
C ASN A 445 -9.05 14.13 -3.40
N LYS A 446 -9.51 13.23 -2.52
CA LYS A 446 -9.59 13.51 -1.08
C LYS A 446 -8.21 13.62 -0.45
N ALA A 447 -7.31 12.68 -0.73
CA ALA A 447 -5.98 12.63 -0.14
C ALA A 447 -5.18 13.91 -0.39
N VAL A 448 -5.17 14.40 -1.64
CA VAL A 448 -4.45 15.63 -2.03
C VAL A 448 -5.07 16.87 -1.39
N ASN A 449 -6.39 16.93 -1.30
CA ASN A 449 -7.06 18.14 -0.83
C ASN A 449 -7.20 18.21 0.69
N ASP A 450 -7.30 17.08 1.38
CA ASP A 450 -7.77 17.03 2.77
C ASP A 450 -6.82 16.32 3.73
N TYR A 451 -5.82 15.58 3.20
CA TYR A 451 -4.92 14.74 3.99
C TYR A 451 -3.43 14.97 3.71
N SER A 452 -3.08 15.79 2.72
CA SER A 452 -1.69 16.05 2.34
C SER A 452 -1.14 17.33 2.97
N TYR A 453 0.05 17.26 3.57
CA TYR A 453 0.82 18.43 4.00
C TYR A 453 1.45 19.15 2.81
N SER A 454 2.02 20.34 3.04
CA SER A 454 2.65 21.16 2.00
C SER A 454 3.79 20.46 1.25
N ILE A 455 4.48 19.52 1.89
CA ILE A 455 5.54 18.70 1.27
C ILE A 455 5.00 17.50 0.48
N GLY A 456 3.67 17.29 0.43
CA GLY A 456 2.99 16.18 -0.24
C GLY A 456 2.87 14.89 0.59
N GLY A 457 3.41 14.86 1.81
CA GLY A 457 3.26 13.74 2.73
C GLY A 457 1.84 13.61 3.28
N VAL A 458 1.45 12.40 3.66
CA VAL A 458 0.18 12.07 4.33
C VAL A 458 0.48 11.29 5.63
N ALA A 459 -0.56 11.02 6.43
CA ALA A 459 -0.48 10.45 7.79
C ALA A 459 -0.07 11.47 8.86
N GLY A 460 0.54 11.04 9.96
CA GLY A 460 0.95 11.95 11.05
C GLY A 460 -0.19 12.40 11.95
N ALA A 461 -1.28 11.65 12.06
CA ALA A 461 -2.47 12.11 12.77
C ALA A 461 -2.23 12.35 14.28
N ARG A 462 -2.75 13.47 14.78
CA ARG A 462 -2.97 13.75 16.21
C ARG A 462 -4.30 13.19 16.69
N ASN A 463 -5.30 13.15 15.81
CA ASN A 463 -6.60 12.56 16.08
C ASN A 463 -6.97 11.59 14.94
N PRO A 464 -6.89 10.25 15.14
CA PRO A 464 -6.34 9.59 16.32
C PRO A 464 -4.84 9.88 16.48
N ALA A 465 -4.31 9.79 17.71
CA ALA A 465 -2.89 10.05 17.99
C ALA A 465 -2.02 8.87 17.51
N ASN A 466 -1.72 8.85 16.21
CA ASN A 466 -0.90 7.83 15.57
C ASN A 466 -0.25 8.41 14.29
N ALA A 467 1.07 8.43 14.28
CA ALA A 467 1.87 8.95 13.16
C ALA A 467 1.65 8.18 11.84
N GLU A 468 1.17 6.94 11.91
CA GLU A 468 0.94 6.10 10.73
C GLU A 468 -0.48 6.24 10.15
N CYS A 469 -1.38 6.93 10.85
CA CYS A 469 -2.79 7.05 10.46
C CYS A 469 -3.09 8.36 9.72
N PHE A 470 -4.07 8.31 8.82
CA PHE A 470 -4.78 9.49 8.36
C PHE A 470 -5.48 10.18 9.53
N VAL A 471 -5.69 11.51 9.44
CA VAL A 471 -6.55 12.21 10.41
C VAL A 471 -7.97 11.67 10.37
N GLY A 472 -8.66 11.68 11.50
CA GLY A 472 -10.07 11.30 11.59
C GLY A 472 -11.01 12.36 11.01
N GLN A 473 -10.53 13.61 10.95
CA GLN A 473 -11.27 14.79 10.50
C GLN A 473 -10.62 15.35 9.22
N PRO A 474 -11.18 15.06 8.03
CA PRO A 474 -10.61 15.52 6.77
C PRO A 474 -10.51 17.06 6.71
N GLY A 475 -9.48 17.58 6.05
CA GLY A 475 -9.32 19.02 5.84
C GLY A 475 -8.90 19.80 7.09
N THR A 476 -8.52 19.10 8.17
CA THR A 476 -8.17 19.73 9.46
C THR A 476 -6.71 19.54 9.86
N LEU A 477 -5.79 19.30 8.92
CA LEU A 477 -4.37 19.03 9.23
C LEU A 477 -3.68 20.10 10.09
N TYR A 478 -4.11 21.37 10.01
CA TYR A 478 -3.57 22.42 10.89
C TYR A 478 -3.93 22.20 12.37
N GLU A 479 -5.09 21.59 12.64
CA GLU A 479 -5.63 21.35 13.98
C GLU A 479 -5.33 19.93 14.47
N ASN A 480 -5.45 18.94 13.57
CA ASN A 480 -5.38 17.52 13.88
C ASN A 480 -4.21 16.80 13.17
N GLY A 481 -3.39 17.51 12.41
CA GLY A 481 -2.16 16.99 11.81
C GLY A 481 -0.96 17.22 12.73
N PHE A 482 0.02 16.33 12.64
CA PHE A 482 1.20 16.19 13.50
C PHE A 482 0.90 15.79 14.96
N SER A 483 0.93 14.47 15.20
CA SER A 483 1.24 13.93 16.54
C SER A 483 2.72 14.14 16.87
N GLU A 484 3.05 14.17 18.15
CA GLU A 484 4.41 14.34 18.70
C GLU A 484 5.39 13.28 18.18
N GLY A 485 4.90 12.11 17.77
CA GLY A 485 5.71 11.04 17.19
C GLY A 485 5.78 11.02 15.67
N GLY A 486 5.19 12.01 14.97
CA GLY A 486 5.03 12.03 13.51
C GLY A 486 5.84 13.10 12.78
#